data_AF-A0A3B8NRI6-F1
#
_entry.id   AF-A0A3B8NRI6-F1
#
_cell.length_a   1.000
_cell.length_b   1.000
_cell.length_c   1.000
_cell.angle_alpha   90.00
_cell.angle_beta   90.00
_cell.angle_gamma   90.00
#
_symmetry.space_group_name_H-M   'P 1'
#
loop_
_entity.id
_entity.type
_entity.pdbx_description
1 polymer ?
#
loop_
_entity_poly.entity_id
_entity_poly.type
_entity_poly.pdbx_seq_one_letter_code
_entity_poly.pdbx_strand_id
1 'polypeptide(L)'
;MGCLFSIVRAVASLILGVVVFVGFLFLLILNNFSDKLLSADFYKDTISGQDAYNRIYDEVLVDKELSDKTAEILGDIKVVTHQDIVDLTRKIIPPAYIQTQVEGAIDRTVGYMNEDEERLELYVDLIPPLENVKTVMFSYMDSLLDALEEENPGAVSCSVQGVTGLGNQYVEKFEGIANGEVPTAILSLQALDPLCRQLLFTTVFDLLLVTDQISPEVAQGFVDNREELREPFTSGDTKGVLKIAARSLAGPLMDEAIDKVREDLTADGRLDLIKQLADWDNDITEAELRSNLNDGRDWVSKAREFGDLTTMLMVIGGSVLIGLVHFPHLSSMLRWPGMVLLFTGVFFFVVGKIAESEVPDRLTSVIETGADQATNVPPAVTDLGGDILVSFGTQMTDGFTGPSLSLLILGAILFGSSFFVWPIKRFIPFVK
;
A
#
# COMPACT_ATOMS: atom_id res chain seq x y z
N MET A 1 -42.92 48.74 -24.54
CA MET A 1 -41.59 48.62 -23.91
C MET A 1 -41.53 47.69 -22.68
N GLY A 2 -42.62 47.43 -21.95
CA GLY A 2 -42.59 46.56 -20.74
C GLY A 2 -42.27 45.08 -20.97
N CYS A 3 -42.72 44.48 -22.09
CA CYS A 3 -42.48 43.05 -22.37
C CYS A 3 -41.00 42.75 -22.66
N LEU A 4 -40.35 43.63 -23.45
CA LEU A 4 -38.94 43.50 -23.83
C LEU A 4 -37.99 43.62 -22.63
N PHE A 5 -38.30 44.55 -21.71
CA PHE A 5 -37.53 44.72 -20.47
C PHE A 5 -37.70 43.54 -19.49
N SER A 6 -38.88 42.93 -19.44
CA SER A 6 -39.12 41.71 -18.65
C SER A 6 -38.34 40.51 -19.19
N ILE A 7 -38.26 40.36 -20.51
CA ILE A 7 -37.50 39.29 -21.17
C ILE A 7 -36.00 39.46 -20.91
N VAL A 8 -35.46 40.68 -21.05
CA VAL A 8 -34.05 40.97 -20.78
C VAL A 8 -33.68 40.67 -19.32
N ARG A 9 -34.53 41.03 -18.35
CA ARG A 9 -34.31 40.70 -16.93
C ARG A 9 -34.32 39.20 -16.66
N ALA A 10 -35.22 38.46 -17.30
CA ALA A 10 -35.28 37.00 -17.17
C ALA A 10 -34.03 36.34 -17.77
N VAL A 11 -33.57 36.77 -18.95
CA VAL A 11 -32.33 36.28 -19.57
C VAL A 11 -31.11 36.61 -18.71
N ALA A 12 -31.01 37.83 -18.19
CA ALA A 12 -29.92 38.21 -17.29
C ALA A 12 -29.92 37.38 -15.99
N SER A 13 -31.10 37.11 -15.42
CA SER A 13 -31.24 36.27 -14.22
C SER A 13 -30.86 34.81 -14.50
N LEU A 14 -31.15 34.30 -15.70
CA LEU A 14 -30.77 32.96 -16.12
C LEU A 14 -29.24 32.85 -16.27
N ILE A 15 -28.60 33.81 -16.93
CA ILE A 15 -27.14 33.83 -17.08
C ILE A 15 -26.46 33.89 -15.70
N LEU A 16 -26.90 34.80 -14.83
CA LEU A 16 -26.38 34.88 -13.46
C LEU A 16 -26.71 33.62 -12.64
N GLY A 17 -27.84 32.97 -12.90
CA GLY A 17 -28.19 31.69 -12.28
C GLY A 17 -27.24 30.57 -12.69
N VAL A 18 -26.82 30.52 -13.95
CA VAL A 18 -25.76 29.62 -14.42
C VAL A 18 -24.44 29.94 -13.73
N VAL A 19 -24.08 31.21 -13.55
CA VAL A 19 -22.87 31.61 -12.79
C VAL A 19 -22.94 31.13 -11.34
N VAL A 20 -24.08 31.28 -10.65
CA VAL A 20 -24.26 30.77 -9.28
C VAL A 20 -24.17 29.25 -9.24
N PHE A 21 -24.79 28.56 -10.19
CA PHE A 21 -24.76 27.10 -10.28
C PHE A 21 -23.34 26.57 -10.51
N VAL A 22 -22.62 27.12 -11.48
CA VAL A 22 -21.22 26.75 -11.78
C VAL A 22 -20.30 27.14 -10.62
N GLY A 23 -20.48 28.33 -10.03
CA GLY A 23 -19.70 28.75 -8.86
C GLY A 23 -19.88 27.79 -7.67
N PHE A 24 -21.11 27.32 -7.43
CA PHE A 24 -21.37 26.35 -6.38
C PHE A 24 -20.82 24.95 -6.70
N LEU A 25 -20.88 24.51 -7.96
CA LEU A 25 -20.20 23.29 -8.41
C LEU A 25 -18.70 23.34 -8.09
N PHE A 26 -18.03 24.42 -8.47
CA PHE A 26 -16.60 24.59 -8.18
C PHE A 26 -16.32 24.66 -6.68
N LEU A 27 -17.19 25.30 -5.89
CA LEU A 27 -17.07 25.31 -4.42
C LEU A 27 -17.13 23.89 -3.84
N LEU A 28 -18.07 23.06 -4.31
CA LEU A 28 -18.15 21.65 -3.89
C LEU A 28 -16.91 20.87 -4.32
N ILE A 29 -16.41 21.10 -5.54
CA ILE A 29 -15.22 20.43 -6.06
C ILE A 29 -13.98 20.78 -5.22
N LEU A 30 -13.75 22.07 -4.98
CA LEU A 30 -12.59 22.54 -4.24
C LEU A 30 -12.64 22.08 -2.77
N ASN A 31 -13.76 22.31 -2.08
CA ASN A 31 -13.80 22.11 -0.63
C ASN A 31 -13.99 20.64 -0.21
N ASN A 32 -14.59 19.78 -1.05
CA ASN A 32 -14.76 18.36 -0.70
C ASN A 32 -13.74 17.44 -1.37
N PHE A 33 -13.33 17.71 -2.61
CA PHE A 33 -12.39 16.82 -3.29
C PHE A 33 -10.99 17.36 -3.26
N SER A 34 -10.77 18.63 -3.62
CA SER A 34 -9.41 19.15 -3.69
C SER A 34 -8.75 19.11 -2.32
N ASP A 35 -9.44 19.50 -1.25
CA ASP A 35 -8.89 19.49 0.10
C ASP A 35 -8.59 18.07 0.61
N LYS A 36 -9.44 17.09 0.29
CA LYS A 36 -9.22 15.68 0.67
C LYS A 36 -8.11 15.03 -0.15
N LEU A 37 -8.15 15.18 -1.47
CA LEU A 37 -7.15 14.63 -2.39
C LEU A 37 -5.75 15.22 -2.18
N LEU A 38 -5.67 16.40 -1.58
CA LEU A 38 -4.42 17.11 -1.32
C LEU A 38 -4.06 17.11 0.17
N SER A 39 -4.74 16.28 0.95
CA SER A 39 -4.44 15.98 2.35
C SER A 39 -3.83 14.60 2.45
N ALA A 40 -2.59 14.52 2.95
CA ALA A 40 -1.95 13.23 3.20
C ALA A 40 -2.72 12.43 4.26
N ASP A 41 -3.22 13.10 5.31
CA ASP A 41 -3.98 12.47 6.40
C ASP A 41 -5.21 11.72 5.88
N PHE A 42 -5.87 12.23 4.84
CA PHE A 42 -7.03 11.55 4.23
C PHE A 42 -6.67 10.15 3.71
N TYR A 43 -5.53 10.00 3.04
CA TYR A 43 -5.05 8.70 2.55
C TYR A 43 -4.59 7.80 3.70
N LYS A 44 -3.87 8.36 4.68
CA LYS A 44 -3.35 7.62 5.84
C LYS A 44 -4.49 7.04 6.69
N ASP A 45 -5.53 7.84 6.93
CA ASP A 45 -6.73 7.42 7.66
C ASP A 45 -7.53 6.37 6.88
N THR A 46 -7.63 6.50 5.55
CA THR A 46 -8.32 5.52 4.70
C THR A 46 -7.62 4.16 4.73
N ILE A 47 -6.29 4.13 4.58
CA ILE A 47 -5.49 2.89 4.60
C ILE A 47 -5.54 2.25 5.98
N SER A 48 -5.33 3.04 7.04
CA SER A 48 -5.37 2.55 8.43
C SER A 48 -6.75 2.01 8.81
N GLY A 49 -7.83 2.65 8.32
CA GLY A 49 -9.20 2.23 8.58
C GLY A 49 -9.57 0.86 7.99
N GLN A 50 -8.80 0.36 7.02
CA GLN A 50 -8.99 -0.97 6.40
C GLN A 50 -8.08 -2.06 7.00
N ASP A 51 -7.39 -1.77 8.11
CA ASP A 51 -6.37 -2.65 8.70
C ASP A 51 -5.30 -3.10 7.69
N ALA A 52 -5.05 -2.26 6.68
CA ALA A 52 -4.28 -2.63 5.49
C ALA A 52 -2.85 -3.09 5.85
N TYR A 53 -2.25 -2.49 6.88
CA TYR A 53 -0.90 -2.83 7.31
C TYR A 53 -0.80 -4.25 7.87
N ASN A 54 -1.82 -4.75 8.57
CA ASN A 54 -1.82 -6.14 9.05
C ASN A 54 -2.12 -7.13 7.92
N ARG A 55 -3.08 -6.78 7.04
CA ARG A 55 -3.47 -7.59 5.89
C ARG A 55 -2.33 -7.81 4.89
N ILE A 56 -1.39 -6.86 4.77
CA ILE A 56 -0.16 -7.07 4.00
C ILE A 56 0.57 -8.35 4.47
N TYR A 57 0.68 -8.59 5.77
CA TYR A 57 1.38 -9.77 6.28
C TYR A 57 0.49 -11.02 6.27
N ASP A 58 -0.78 -10.86 6.63
CA ASP A 58 -1.66 -11.99 6.93
C ASP A 58 -2.40 -12.51 5.69
N GLU A 59 -2.45 -11.72 4.61
CA GLU A 59 -3.13 -12.06 3.35
C GLU A 59 -2.18 -11.94 2.16
N VAL A 60 -1.50 -10.80 1.98
CA VAL A 60 -0.73 -10.51 0.75
C VAL A 60 0.59 -11.29 0.69
N LEU A 61 1.45 -11.17 1.70
CA LEU A 61 2.78 -11.80 1.71
C LEU A 61 2.70 -13.32 1.89
N VAL A 62 1.51 -13.87 2.12
CA VAL A 62 1.28 -15.31 2.19
C VAL A 62 0.46 -15.83 1.01
N ASP A 63 0.14 -14.97 0.05
CA ASP A 63 -0.51 -15.36 -1.19
C ASP A 63 0.38 -16.34 -1.96
N LYS A 64 -0.25 -17.39 -2.50
CA LYS A 64 0.45 -18.42 -3.25
C LYS A 64 1.15 -17.87 -4.49
N GLU A 65 0.57 -16.87 -5.15
CA GLU A 65 1.15 -16.24 -6.35
C GLU A 65 2.37 -15.39 -6.01
N LEU A 66 2.52 -14.99 -4.74
CA LEU A 66 3.68 -14.26 -4.22
C LEU A 66 4.67 -15.15 -3.45
N SER A 67 4.47 -16.47 -3.46
CA SER A 67 5.28 -17.41 -2.67
C SER A 67 6.76 -17.36 -3.01
N ASP A 68 7.12 -17.26 -4.29
CA ASP A 68 8.52 -17.15 -4.73
C ASP A 68 9.16 -15.85 -4.24
N LYS A 69 8.47 -14.71 -4.38
CA LYS A 69 8.96 -13.41 -3.88
C LYS A 69 9.07 -13.36 -2.36
N THR A 70 8.16 -14.04 -1.67
CA THR A 70 8.21 -14.17 -0.20
C THR A 70 9.37 -15.06 0.22
N ALA A 71 9.65 -16.14 -0.51
CA ALA A 71 10.81 -16.99 -0.27
C ALA A 71 12.12 -16.21 -0.44
N GLU A 72 12.24 -15.37 -1.48
CA GLU A 72 13.40 -14.50 -1.69
C GLU A 72 13.63 -13.56 -0.48
N ILE A 73 12.58 -12.94 0.06
CA ILE A 73 12.66 -12.09 1.26
C ILE A 73 13.10 -12.90 2.50
N LEU A 74 12.72 -14.17 2.57
CA LEU A 74 13.11 -15.11 3.62
C LEU A 74 14.46 -15.78 3.34
N GLY A 75 15.21 -15.31 2.34
CA GLY A 75 16.54 -15.82 2.04
C GLY A 75 16.54 -17.23 1.43
N ASP A 76 15.46 -17.61 0.73
CA ASP A 76 15.23 -18.93 0.14
C ASP A 76 15.30 -20.11 1.13
N ILE A 77 15.19 -19.83 2.43
CA ILE A 77 15.10 -20.86 3.48
C ILE A 77 13.66 -21.37 3.54
N LYS A 78 13.50 -22.69 3.47
CA LYS A 78 12.19 -23.36 3.57
C LYS A 78 11.61 -23.15 4.97
N VAL A 79 10.52 -22.40 5.03
CA VAL A 79 9.77 -22.16 6.27
C VAL A 79 8.76 -23.26 6.52
N VAL A 80 8.62 -23.68 7.78
CA VAL A 80 7.89 -24.92 8.15
C VAL A 80 6.39 -24.68 8.22
N THR A 81 5.97 -23.54 8.75
CA THR A 81 4.55 -23.21 8.90
C THR A 81 4.20 -21.87 8.30
N HIS A 82 2.93 -21.71 7.92
CA HIS A 82 2.40 -20.43 7.45
C HIS A 82 2.53 -19.32 8.52
N GLN A 83 2.35 -19.65 9.80
CA GLN A 83 2.54 -18.68 10.88
C GLN A 83 4.00 -18.21 10.99
N ASP A 84 4.96 -19.10 10.75
CA ASP A 84 6.38 -18.72 10.74
C ASP A 84 6.67 -17.75 9.60
N ILE A 85 6.05 -17.90 8.42
CA ILE A 85 6.21 -16.92 7.31
C ILE A 85 5.80 -15.53 7.79
N VAL A 86 4.60 -15.41 8.38
CA VAL A 86 4.08 -14.15 8.92
C VAL A 86 5.01 -13.58 9.99
N ASP A 87 5.39 -14.39 10.99
CA ASP A 87 6.20 -13.95 12.12
C ASP A 87 7.62 -13.55 11.71
N LEU A 88 8.24 -14.26 10.77
CA LEU A 88 9.56 -13.95 10.24
C LEU A 88 9.51 -12.67 9.40
N THR A 89 8.50 -12.54 8.53
CA THR A 89 8.34 -11.37 7.68
C THR A 89 8.10 -10.11 8.51
N ARG A 90 7.32 -10.20 9.59
CA ARG A 90 7.15 -9.10 10.58
C ARG A 90 8.43 -8.76 11.34
N LYS A 91 9.38 -9.69 11.49
CA LYS A 91 10.69 -9.41 12.10
C LYS A 91 11.65 -8.77 11.11
N ILE A 92 11.64 -9.21 9.85
CA ILE A 92 12.48 -8.66 8.77
C ILE A 92 12.02 -7.25 8.41
N ILE A 93 10.71 -7.10 8.19
CA ILE A 93 10.05 -5.86 7.85
C ILE A 93 9.02 -5.55 8.95
N PRO A 94 9.37 -4.79 10.00
CA PRO A 94 8.43 -4.45 11.06
C PRO A 94 7.20 -3.70 10.54
N PRO A 95 5.97 -3.96 11.04
CA PRO A 95 4.76 -3.26 10.60
C PRO A 95 4.86 -1.73 10.68
N ALA A 96 5.46 -1.21 11.75
CA ALA A 96 5.70 0.23 11.92
C ALA A 96 6.65 0.80 10.84
N TYR A 97 7.59 -0.03 10.34
CA TYR A 97 8.49 0.37 9.26
C TYR A 97 7.72 0.48 7.94
N ILE A 98 6.93 -0.53 7.57
CA ILE A 98 6.08 -0.45 6.36
C ILE A 98 5.12 0.73 6.43
N GLN A 99 4.47 0.93 7.58
CA GLN A 99 3.60 2.08 7.78
C GLN A 99 4.35 3.39 7.50
N THR A 100 5.53 3.58 8.10
CA THR A 100 6.35 4.78 7.88
C THR A 100 6.73 4.96 6.40
N GLN A 101 7.09 3.88 5.71
CA GLN A 101 7.46 3.94 4.29
C GLN A 101 6.27 4.30 3.39
N VAL A 102 5.12 3.68 3.62
CA VAL A 102 3.88 3.94 2.87
C VAL A 102 3.37 5.35 3.13
N GLU A 103 3.29 5.77 4.40
CA GLU A 103 2.87 7.13 4.76
C GLU A 103 3.82 8.19 4.22
N GLY A 104 5.14 7.93 4.23
CA GLY A 104 6.11 8.82 3.60
C GLY A 104 5.96 8.92 2.08
N ALA A 105 5.59 7.82 1.41
CA ALA A 105 5.30 7.81 -0.02
C ALA A 105 4.03 8.62 -0.36
N ILE A 106 3.01 8.55 0.51
CA ILE A 106 1.81 9.38 0.44
C ILE A 106 2.18 10.86 0.63
N ASP A 107 2.97 11.19 1.66
CA ASP A 107 3.39 12.57 1.94
C ASP A 107 4.11 13.20 0.75
N ARG A 108 5.04 12.47 0.11
CA ARG A 108 5.75 12.94 -1.09
C ARG A 108 4.80 13.11 -2.28
N THR A 109 3.85 12.20 -2.47
CA THR A 109 2.87 12.30 -3.56
C THR A 109 1.95 13.50 -3.38
N VAL A 110 1.45 13.72 -2.15
CA VAL A 110 0.62 14.87 -1.83
C VAL A 110 1.41 16.17 -1.91
N GLY A 111 2.65 16.21 -1.41
CA GLY A 111 3.56 17.35 -1.55
C GLY A 111 3.83 17.70 -3.02
N TYR A 112 4.03 16.69 -3.88
CA TYR A 112 4.14 16.87 -5.32
C TYR A 112 2.87 17.49 -5.94
N MET A 113 1.70 16.95 -5.61
CA MET A 113 0.41 17.48 -6.08
C MET A 113 0.13 18.89 -5.56
N ASN A 114 0.64 19.22 -4.37
CA ASN A 114 0.55 20.54 -3.76
C ASN A 114 1.51 21.57 -4.35
N GLU A 115 2.45 21.14 -5.21
CA GLU A 115 3.58 21.94 -5.68
C GLU A 115 4.63 22.29 -4.61
N ASP A 116 4.59 21.63 -3.46
CA ASP A 116 5.64 21.73 -2.42
C ASP A 116 6.91 20.99 -2.84
N GLU A 117 6.76 19.92 -3.65
CA GLU A 117 7.85 19.14 -4.22
C GLU A 117 7.89 19.30 -5.75
N GLU A 118 9.10 19.48 -6.31
CA GLU A 118 9.26 19.65 -7.76
C GLU A 118 9.07 18.34 -8.54
N ARG A 119 9.42 17.20 -7.94
CA ARG A 119 9.44 15.89 -8.59
C ARG A 119 8.64 14.87 -7.79
N LEU A 120 7.94 14.00 -8.51
CA LEU A 120 7.23 12.88 -7.90
C LEU A 120 8.21 11.75 -7.59
N GLU A 121 8.41 11.50 -6.29
CA GLU A 121 9.19 10.38 -5.77
C GLU A 121 8.30 9.42 -4.97
N LEU A 122 7.93 8.29 -5.58
CA LEU A 122 7.11 7.26 -4.96
C LEU A 122 7.94 5.97 -4.82
N TYR A 123 8.38 5.69 -3.59
CA TYR A 123 9.29 4.57 -3.31
C TYR A 123 9.13 4.03 -1.89
N VAL A 124 9.63 2.81 -1.68
CA VAL A 124 9.85 2.18 -0.38
C VAL A 124 11.33 1.85 -0.23
N ASP A 125 11.96 2.24 0.87
CA ASP A 125 13.34 1.86 1.18
C ASP A 125 13.39 0.42 1.73
N LEU A 126 14.13 -0.46 1.06
CA LEU A 126 14.30 -1.85 1.46
C LEU A 126 15.70 -2.17 2.00
N ILE A 127 16.61 -1.18 2.12
CA ILE A 127 17.93 -1.42 2.70
C ILE A 127 17.82 -1.95 4.13
N PRO A 128 17.12 -1.28 5.07
CA PRO A 128 17.08 -1.74 6.47
C PRO A 128 16.45 -3.13 6.62
N PRO A 129 15.35 -3.47 5.94
CA PRO A 129 14.82 -4.82 5.98
C PRO A 129 15.78 -5.88 5.42
N LEU A 130 16.44 -5.61 4.30
CA LEU A 130 17.38 -6.57 3.68
C LEU A 130 18.60 -6.84 4.58
N GLU A 131 19.09 -5.84 5.32
CA GLU A 131 20.14 -6.02 6.32
C GLU A 131 19.72 -6.95 7.48
N ASN A 132 18.41 -7.03 7.78
CA ASN A 132 17.88 -7.86 8.86
C ASN A 132 17.67 -9.32 8.48
N VAL A 133 17.54 -9.64 7.18
CA VAL A 133 17.18 -10.99 6.68
C VAL A 133 18.05 -12.07 7.30
N LYS A 134 19.38 -12.00 7.13
CA LYS A 134 20.30 -13.00 7.66
C LYS A 134 20.19 -13.18 9.17
N THR A 135 20.11 -12.09 9.92
CA THR A 135 20.02 -12.13 11.38
C THR A 135 18.74 -12.84 11.83
N VAL A 136 17.60 -12.51 11.21
CA VAL A 136 16.30 -13.11 11.54
C VAL A 136 16.28 -14.59 11.13
N MET A 137 16.74 -14.90 9.91
CA MET A 137 16.69 -16.26 9.38
C MET A 137 17.65 -17.20 10.10
N PHE A 138 18.86 -16.77 10.45
CA PHE A 138 19.75 -17.58 11.29
C PHE A 138 19.18 -17.79 12.70
N SER A 139 18.50 -16.79 13.27
CA SER A 139 17.83 -16.97 14.57
C SER A 139 16.68 -17.98 14.49
N TYR A 140 15.98 -18.04 13.36
CA TYR A 140 14.93 -19.03 13.10
C TYR A 140 15.50 -20.44 12.89
N MET A 141 16.57 -20.56 12.11
CA MET A 141 17.28 -21.84 11.96
C MET A 141 17.80 -22.33 13.31
N ASP A 142 18.44 -21.46 14.11
CA ASP A 142 18.95 -21.84 15.43
C ASP A 142 17.84 -22.36 16.35
N SER A 143 16.63 -21.78 16.32
CA SER A 143 15.50 -22.24 17.14
C SER A 143 14.95 -23.60 16.69
N LEU A 144 14.91 -23.86 15.38
CA LEU A 144 14.54 -25.17 14.84
C LEU A 144 15.60 -26.23 15.18
N LEU A 145 16.88 -25.89 15.08
CA LEU A 145 17.99 -26.77 15.45
C LEU A 145 17.98 -27.11 16.95
N ASP A 146 17.56 -26.18 17.81
CA ASP A 146 17.38 -26.45 19.23
C ASP A 146 16.26 -27.46 19.50
N ALA A 147 15.16 -27.40 18.73
CA ALA A 147 14.03 -28.31 18.82
C ALA A 147 14.23 -29.64 18.07
N LEU A 148 15.33 -29.79 17.32
CA LEU A 148 15.60 -30.93 16.46
C LEU A 148 15.68 -32.26 17.24
N GLU A 149 15.08 -33.32 16.69
CA GLU A 149 15.18 -34.67 17.23
C GLU A 149 16.54 -35.30 16.87
N GLU A 150 17.21 -35.84 17.89
CA GLU A 150 18.44 -36.60 17.73
C GLU A 150 18.16 -38.10 17.71
N GLU A 151 18.32 -38.71 16.55
CA GLU A 151 18.10 -40.13 16.32
C GLU A 151 19.30 -40.95 16.78
N ASN A 152 19.04 -42.12 17.36
CA ASN A 152 20.10 -43.05 17.71
C ASN A 152 20.57 -43.78 16.44
N PRO A 153 21.87 -43.68 16.05
CA PRO A 153 22.40 -44.33 14.86
C PRO A 153 22.46 -45.86 14.96
N GLY A 154 22.07 -46.44 16.11
CA GLY A 154 22.06 -47.87 16.36
C GLY A 154 23.46 -48.43 16.59
N ALA A 155 23.61 -49.75 16.40
CA ALA A 155 24.90 -50.41 16.54
C ALA A 155 25.80 -50.12 15.33
N VAL A 156 26.59 -49.04 15.42
CA VAL A 156 27.54 -48.65 14.37
C VAL A 156 28.91 -49.28 14.63
N SER A 157 29.46 -49.98 13.64
CA SER A 157 30.87 -50.36 13.66
C SER A 157 31.76 -49.16 13.26
N CYS A 158 32.78 -48.81 14.04
CA CYS A 158 33.80 -47.82 13.67
C CYS A 158 34.77 -48.33 12.58
N SER A 159 34.27 -49.09 11.61
CA SER A 159 35.02 -49.51 10.42
C SER A 159 34.95 -48.42 9.35
N VAL A 160 35.88 -48.45 8.38
CA VAL A 160 35.89 -47.51 7.26
C VAL A 160 34.51 -47.46 6.57
N GLN A 161 33.93 -48.62 6.24
CA GLN A 161 32.65 -48.68 5.56
C GLN A 161 31.50 -48.14 6.42
N GLY A 162 31.51 -48.40 7.74
CA GLY A 162 30.50 -47.87 8.65
C GLY A 162 30.56 -46.34 8.78
N VAL A 163 31.77 -45.79 8.92
CA VAL A 163 31.98 -44.34 9.04
C VAL A 163 31.68 -43.62 7.73
N THR A 164 32.02 -44.19 6.57
CA THR A 164 31.63 -43.62 5.26
C THR A 164 30.12 -43.61 5.08
N GLY A 165 29.41 -44.68 5.49
CA GLY A 165 27.95 -44.73 5.43
C GLY A 165 27.28 -43.65 6.28
N LEU A 166 27.77 -43.43 7.52
CA LEU A 166 27.34 -42.33 8.36
C LEU A 166 27.70 -40.96 7.75
N GLY A 167 28.92 -40.84 7.20
CA GLY A 167 29.40 -39.62 6.59
C GLY A 167 28.48 -39.13 5.48
N ASN A 168 28.08 -40.04 4.59
CA ASN A 168 27.12 -39.73 3.53
C ASN A 168 25.78 -39.20 4.06
N GLN A 169 25.28 -39.72 5.19
CA GLN A 169 24.01 -39.24 5.78
C GLN A 169 24.15 -37.82 6.35
N TYR A 170 25.29 -37.48 6.96
CA TYR A 170 25.56 -36.10 7.38
C TYR A 170 25.72 -35.16 6.19
N VAL A 171 26.44 -35.60 5.15
CA VAL A 171 26.63 -34.83 3.92
C VAL A 171 25.28 -34.55 3.27
N GLU A 172 24.39 -35.53 3.16
CA GLU A 172 23.03 -35.35 2.63
C GLU A 172 22.24 -34.29 3.42
N LYS A 173 22.34 -34.30 4.77
CA LYS A 173 21.70 -33.25 5.60
C LYS A 173 22.32 -31.87 5.38
N PHE A 174 23.64 -31.80 5.20
CA PHE A 174 24.33 -30.54 4.94
C PHE A 174 24.04 -29.98 3.54
N GLU A 175 23.93 -30.85 2.54
CA GLU A 175 23.45 -30.50 1.20
C GLU A 175 22.02 -29.96 1.26
N GLY A 176 21.13 -30.60 2.03
CA GLY A 176 19.79 -30.07 2.27
C GLY A 176 19.81 -28.65 2.86
N ILE A 177 20.60 -28.41 3.91
CA ILE A 177 20.74 -27.08 4.53
C ILE A 177 21.30 -26.05 3.55
N ALA A 178 22.29 -26.41 2.73
CA ALA A 178 22.85 -25.53 1.71
C ALA A 178 21.80 -25.12 0.66
N ASN A 179 20.79 -25.96 0.44
CA ASN A 179 19.66 -25.72 -0.45
C ASN A 179 18.40 -25.20 0.29
N GLY A 180 18.58 -24.64 1.48
CA GLY A 180 17.51 -24.00 2.26
C GLY A 180 16.60 -24.96 3.02
N GLU A 181 16.86 -26.26 3.02
CA GLU A 181 16.07 -27.22 3.80
C GLU A 181 16.42 -27.15 5.29
N VAL A 182 15.40 -27.22 6.13
CA VAL A 182 15.61 -27.40 7.57
C VAL A 182 15.39 -28.87 7.94
N PRO A 183 16.41 -29.58 8.43
CA PRO A 183 16.26 -30.98 8.84
C PRO A 183 15.21 -31.12 9.93
N THR A 184 14.46 -32.23 9.91
CA THR A 184 13.51 -32.61 10.97
C THR A 184 14.10 -33.57 12.00
N ALA A 185 15.15 -34.30 11.61
CA ALA A 185 15.89 -35.20 12.46
C ALA A 185 17.34 -35.31 12.00
N ILE A 186 18.24 -35.66 12.93
CA ILE A 186 19.63 -35.93 12.65
C ILE A 186 20.17 -37.04 13.55
N LEU A 187 21.15 -37.79 13.07
CA LEU A 187 21.86 -38.76 13.88
C LEU A 187 22.59 -38.08 15.06
N SER A 188 22.50 -38.69 16.24
CA SER A 188 23.20 -38.21 17.43
C SER A 188 24.68 -38.60 17.41
N LEU A 189 25.56 -37.60 17.41
CA LEU A 189 27.00 -37.80 17.64
C LEU A 189 27.28 -38.30 19.06
N GLN A 190 26.50 -37.87 20.06
CA GLN A 190 26.69 -38.30 21.45
C GLN A 190 26.59 -39.82 21.61
N ALA A 191 25.75 -40.47 20.79
CA ALA A 191 25.57 -41.92 20.79
C ALA A 191 26.75 -42.70 20.16
N LEU A 192 27.67 -42.03 19.48
CA LEU A 192 28.85 -42.64 18.86
C LEU A 192 30.06 -42.66 19.80
N ASP A 193 30.89 -43.70 19.69
CA ASP A 193 32.18 -43.75 20.39
C ASP A 193 33.10 -42.58 19.99
N PRO A 194 33.95 -42.06 20.91
CA PRO A 194 34.84 -40.93 20.63
C PRO A 194 35.75 -41.13 19.41
N LEU A 195 36.25 -42.36 19.20
CA LEU A 195 37.06 -42.71 18.03
C LEU A 195 36.23 -42.63 16.73
N CYS A 196 35.00 -43.13 16.76
CA CYS A 196 34.05 -43.03 15.64
C CYS A 196 33.81 -41.57 15.27
N ARG A 197 33.59 -40.68 16.26
CA ARG A 197 33.37 -39.24 16.01
C ARG A 197 34.54 -38.55 15.32
N GLN A 198 35.78 -38.85 15.73
CA GLN A 198 36.98 -38.28 15.10
C GLN A 198 37.16 -38.74 13.65
N LEU A 199 36.92 -40.02 13.38
CA LEU A 199 36.96 -40.56 12.02
C LEU A 199 35.84 -39.97 11.16
N LEU A 200 34.62 -39.90 11.71
CA LEU A 200 33.45 -39.35 11.04
C LEU A 200 33.65 -37.88 10.67
N PHE A 201 34.20 -37.06 11.56
CA PHE A 201 34.53 -35.66 11.26
C PHE A 201 35.39 -35.55 10.01
N THR A 202 36.47 -36.34 9.94
CA THR A 202 37.40 -36.31 8.79
C THR A 202 36.69 -36.78 7.53
N THR A 203 35.92 -37.85 7.62
CA THR A 203 35.16 -38.42 6.48
C THR A 203 34.09 -37.46 5.96
N VAL A 204 33.32 -36.81 6.83
CA VAL A 204 32.29 -35.83 6.44
C VAL A 204 32.91 -34.64 5.73
N PHE A 205 34.02 -34.12 6.25
CA PHE A 205 34.76 -33.05 5.59
C PHE A 205 35.27 -33.47 4.21
N ASP A 206 35.93 -34.62 4.10
CA ASP A 206 36.48 -35.09 2.83
C ASP A 206 35.38 -35.32 1.79
N LEU A 207 34.22 -35.85 2.20
CA LEU A 207 33.06 -36.09 1.34
C LEU A 207 32.39 -34.78 0.88
N LEU A 208 32.21 -33.81 1.80
CA LEU A 208 31.66 -32.49 1.47
C LEU A 208 32.54 -31.75 0.46
N LEU A 209 33.86 -31.85 0.54
CA LEU A 209 34.76 -31.13 -0.37
C LEU A 209 34.81 -31.70 -1.79
N VAL A 210 34.25 -32.89 -2.01
CA VAL A 210 34.21 -33.54 -3.32
C VAL A 210 32.80 -33.67 -3.90
N THR A 211 31.77 -33.26 -3.15
CA THR A 211 30.39 -33.26 -3.67
C THR A 211 30.21 -32.16 -4.71
N ASP A 212 29.36 -32.42 -5.70
CA ASP A 212 28.95 -31.46 -6.73
C ASP A 212 27.64 -30.74 -6.38
N GLN A 213 27.02 -31.09 -5.26
CA GLN A 213 25.72 -30.56 -4.82
C GLN A 213 25.83 -29.25 -4.02
N ILE A 214 27.03 -28.81 -3.67
CA ILE A 214 27.27 -27.52 -2.98
C ILE A 214 28.14 -26.62 -3.83
N SER A 215 27.94 -25.30 -3.70
CA SER A 215 28.75 -24.34 -4.44
C SER A 215 30.20 -24.29 -3.92
N PRO A 216 31.16 -23.83 -4.75
CA PRO A 216 32.55 -23.61 -4.30
C PRO A 216 32.65 -22.65 -3.11
N GLU A 217 31.78 -21.64 -3.04
CA GLU A 217 31.72 -20.69 -1.93
C GLU A 217 31.29 -21.39 -0.63
N VAL A 218 30.27 -22.26 -0.69
CA VAL A 218 29.81 -23.06 0.46
C VAL A 218 30.93 -24.00 0.93
N ALA A 219 31.60 -24.68 0.00
CA ALA A 219 32.72 -25.57 0.31
C ALA A 219 33.86 -24.79 1.00
N GLN A 220 34.21 -23.61 0.50
CA GLN A 220 35.25 -22.76 1.10
C GLN A 220 34.86 -22.28 2.50
N GLY A 221 33.61 -21.85 2.70
CA GLY A 221 33.10 -21.46 4.01
C GLY A 221 33.20 -22.60 5.04
N PHE A 222 33.03 -23.85 4.60
CA PHE A 222 33.20 -25.02 5.45
C PHE A 222 34.68 -25.29 5.79
N VAL A 223 35.59 -25.10 4.82
CA VAL A 223 37.06 -25.18 5.06
C VAL A 223 37.49 -24.16 6.09
N ASP A 224 37.03 -22.92 5.96
CA ASP A 224 37.41 -21.81 6.84
C ASP A 224 36.96 -22.07 8.29
N ASN A 225 35.81 -22.70 8.48
CA ASN A 225 35.25 -23.03 9.80
C ASN A 225 35.63 -24.44 10.30
N ARG A 226 36.56 -25.12 9.65
CA ARG A 226 36.93 -26.51 9.97
C ARG A 226 37.35 -26.71 11.42
N GLU A 227 38.21 -25.84 11.95
CA GLU A 227 38.68 -25.98 13.32
C GLU A 227 37.59 -25.66 14.35
N GLU A 228 36.68 -24.72 14.05
CA GLU A 228 35.52 -24.42 14.90
C GLU A 228 34.52 -25.59 14.94
N LEU A 229 34.32 -26.27 13.80
CA LEU A 229 33.44 -27.43 13.70
C LEU A 229 34.02 -28.68 14.41
N ARG A 230 35.33 -28.75 14.60
CA ARG A 230 36.00 -29.94 15.15
C ARG A 230 35.66 -30.21 16.61
N GLU A 231 35.59 -29.18 17.43
CA GLU A 231 35.29 -29.30 18.85
C GLU A 231 33.89 -29.89 19.12
N PRO A 232 32.78 -29.35 18.57
CA PRO A 232 31.45 -29.89 18.78
C PRO A 232 31.33 -31.31 18.19
N PHE A 233 31.99 -31.58 17.05
CA PHE A 233 31.97 -32.92 16.46
C PHE A 233 32.63 -33.98 17.36
N THR A 234 33.78 -33.66 17.95
CA THR A 234 34.55 -34.60 18.77
C THR A 234 33.98 -34.75 20.19
N SER A 235 33.40 -33.70 20.75
CA SER A 235 32.68 -33.72 22.03
C SER A 235 31.32 -34.44 21.94
N GLY A 236 30.76 -34.57 20.73
CA GLY A 236 29.49 -35.23 20.49
C GLY A 236 28.28 -34.29 20.57
N ASP A 237 28.51 -32.99 20.43
CA ASP A 237 27.47 -31.96 20.39
C ASP A 237 26.92 -31.82 18.95
N THR A 238 25.94 -32.66 18.62
CA THR A 238 25.29 -32.69 17.30
C THR A 238 24.68 -31.34 16.93
N LYS A 239 23.95 -30.70 17.86
CA LYS A 239 23.28 -29.43 17.62
C LYS A 239 24.27 -28.30 17.47
N GLY A 240 25.34 -28.28 18.27
CA GLY A 240 26.45 -27.34 18.11
C GLY A 240 27.11 -27.42 16.74
N VAL A 241 27.35 -28.64 16.23
CA VAL A 241 27.86 -28.84 14.85
C VAL A 241 26.91 -28.21 13.84
N LEU A 242 25.61 -28.50 13.93
CA LEU A 242 24.62 -27.98 12.97
C LEU A 242 24.52 -26.46 12.99
N LYS A 243 24.55 -25.84 14.17
CA LYS A 243 24.47 -24.36 14.28
C LYS A 243 25.66 -23.67 13.63
N ILE A 244 26.86 -24.20 13.81
CA ILE A 244 28.06 -23.65 13.16
C ILE A 244 28.01 -23.92 11.65
N ALA A 245 27.68 -25.16 11.25
CA ALA A 245 27.59 -25.56 9.85
C ALA A 245 26.54 -24.77 9.08
N ALA A 246 25.36 -24.56 9.65
CA ALA A 246 24.24 -23.86 9.02
C ALA A 246 24.63 -22.45 8.53
N ARG A 247 25.49 -21.75 9.25
CA ARG A 247 25.98 -20.42 8.88
C ARG A 247 26.80 -20.45 7.59
N SER A 248 27.68 -21.44 7.45
CA SER A 248 28.49 -21.63 6.25
C SER A 248 27.69 -22.20 5.07
N LEU A 249 26.71 -23.06 5.36
CA LEU A 249 25.92 -23.77 4.34
C LEU A 249 24.82 -22.88 3.76
N ALA A 250 24.01 -22.24 4.60
CA ALA A 250 22.85 -21.46 4.16
C ALA A 250 23.17 -19.96 3.92
N GLY A 251 24.32 -19.49 4.41
CA GLY A 251 24.76 -18.10 4.25
C GLY A 251 24.79 -17.63 2.79
N PRO A 252 25.46 -18.37 1.87
CA PRO A 252 25.51 -18.03 0.46
C PRO A 252 24.15 -18.02 -0.23
N LEU A 253 23.25 -18.94 0.12
CA LEU A 253 21.88 -18.98 -0.43
C LEU A 253 21.11 -17.71 -0.04
N MET A 254 21.20 -17.29 1.22
CA MET A 254 20.59 -16.04 1.67
C MET A 254 21.21 -14.80 1.03
N ASP A 255 22.52 -14.81 0.77
CA ASP A 255 23.17 -13.73 0.00
C ASP A 255 22.61 -13.64 -1.42
N GLU A 256 22.49 -14.77 -2.11
CA GLU A 256 21.93 -14.82 -3.46
C GLU A 256 20.47 -14.33 -3.49
N ALA A 257 19.64 -14.74 -2.53
CA ALA A 257 18.27 -14.30 -2.41
C ALA A 257 18.16 -12.78 -2.13
N ILE A 258 18.99 -12.25 -1.23
CA ILE A 258 19.07 -10.80 -0.96
C ILE A 258 19.50 -10.05 -2.23
N ASP A 259 20.47 -10.58 -2.97
CA ASP A 259 20.95 -9.95 -4.20
C ASP A 259 19.90 -10.00 -5.31
N LYS A 260 19.12 -11.07 -5.45
CA LYS A 260 17.93 -11.11 -6.35
C LYS A 260 16.93 -10.02 -6.01
N VAL A 261 16.61 -9.82 -4.73
CA VAL A 261 15.72 -8.71 -4.34
C VAL A 261 16.34 -7.36 -4.69
N ARG A 262 17.66 -7.18 -4.54
CA ARG A 262 18.36 -5.94 -4.90
C ARG A 262 18.39 -5.65 -6.39
N GLU A 263 18.37 -6.65 -7.26
CA GLU A 263 18.29 -6.47 -8.72
C GLU A 263 17.02 -5.72 -9.14
N ASP A 264 15.93 -5.90 -8.38
CA ASP A 264 14.66 -5.21 -8.61
C ASP A 264 14.63 -3.77 -8.04
N LEU A 265 15.67 -3.35 -7.30
CA LEU A 265 15.77 -2.04 -6.65
C LEU A 265 16.59 -1.03 -7.47
N THR A 266 16.36 0.23 -7.16
CA THR A 266 17.23 1.33 -7.60
C THR A 266 18.62 1.23 -6.94
N ALA A 267 19.61 1.96 -7.49
CA ALA A 267 20.98 1.97 -6.96
C ALA A 267 21.09 2.39 -5.49
N ASP A 268 20.11 3.17 -5.00
CA ASP A 268 20.04 3.63 -3.61
C ASP A 268 19.22 2.66 -2.72
N GLY A 269 18.94 1.44 -3.20
CA GLY A 269 18.21 0.39 -2.47
C GLY A 269 16.73 0.67 -2.26
N ARG A 270 16.13 1.52 -3.10
CA ARG A 270 14.70 1.86 -3.06
C ARG A 270 13.93 1.09 -4.12
N LEU A 271 12.76 0.57 -3.73
CA LEU A 271 11.76 0.03 -4.64
C LEU A 271 10.97 1.19 -5.26
N ASP A 272 11.11 1.43 -6.56
CA ASP A 272 10.32 2.45 -7.29
C ASP A 272 8.91 1.91 -7.58
N LEU A 273 7.92 2.46 -6.89
CA LEU A 273 6.54 1.98 -6.98
C LEU A 273 5.87 2.36 -8.31
N ILE A 274 6.31 3.43 -8.98
CA ILE A 274 5.76 3.83 -10.29
C ILE A 274 6.23 2.83 -11.34
N LYS A 275 7.51 2.45 -11.29
CA LYS A 275 8.06 1.39 -12.14
C LYS A 275 7.33 0.07 -11.90
N GLN A 276 7.15 -0.33 -10.63
CA GLN A 276 6.45 -1.57 -10.30
C GLN A 276 5.00 -1.61 -10.79
N LEU A 277 4.26 -0.50 -10.67
CA LEU A 277 2.90 -0.40 -11.21
C LEU A 277 2.86 -0.53 -12.74
N ALA A 278 3.85 0.05 -13.44
CA ALA A 278 3.98 -0.09 -14.90
C ALA A 278 4.40 -1.51 -15.32
N ASP A 279 5.18 -2.22 -14.51
CA ASP A 279 5.57 -3.60 -14.80
C ASP A 279 4.38 -4.59 -14.64
N TRP A 280 3.37 -4.24 -13.83
CA TRP A 280 2.13 -5.03 -13.70
C TRP A 280 1.12 -4.79 -14.82
N ASP A 281 1.19 -3.64 -15.51
CA ASP A 281 0.26 -3.25 -16.58
C ASP A 281 0.96 -3.25 -17.94
N ASN A 282 0.58 -4.17 -18.83
CA ASN A 282 1.15 -4.24 -20.18
C ASN A 282 0.72 -3.06 -21.09
N ASP A 283 -0.31 -2.32 -20.71
CA ASP A 283 -0.91 -1.27 -21.53
C ASP A 283 -0.38 0.13 -21.17
N ILE A 284 0.27 0.31 -20.01
CA ILE A 284 0.73 1.62 -19.53
C ILE A 284 2.23 1.58 -19.21
N THR A 285 3.01 2.43 -19.89
CA THR A 285 4.44 2.59 -19.60
C THR A 285 4.70 3.51 -18.42
N GLU A 286 5.85 3.38 -17.74
CA GLU A 286 6.25 4.28 -16.64
C GLU A 286 6.22 5.77 -17.06
N ALA A 287 6.70 6.08 -18.27
CA ALA A 287 6.70 7.44 -18.80
C ALA A 287 5.29 8.00 -18.99
N GLU A 288 4.35 7.15 -19.43
CA GLU A 288 2.94 7.50 -19.57
C GLU A 288 2.27 7.71 -18.21
N LEU A 289 2.55 6.85 -17.22
CA LEU A 289 2.05 6.99 -15.87
C LEU A 289 2.53 8.32 -15.23
N ARG A 290 3.82 8.66 -15.38
CA ARG A 290 4.36 9.95 -14.92
C ARG A 290 3.74 11.13 -15.67
N SER A 291 3.52 11.02 -16.98
CA SER A 291 2.86 12.06 -17.78
C SER A 291 1.43 12.31 -17.29
N ASN A 292 0.66 11.25 -17.09
CA ASN A 292 -0.73 11.34 -16.62
C ASN A 292 -0.81 11.97 -15.21
N LEU A 293 0.14 11.64 -14.32
CA LEU A 293 0.23 12.26 -13.00
C LEU A 293 0.59 13.75 -13.08
N ASN A 294 1.46 14.14 -14.02
CA ASN A 294 1.78 15.56 -14.27
C ASN A 294 0.58 16.33 -14.83
N ASP A 295 -0.13 15.77 -15.80
CA ASP A 295 -1.35 16.37 -16.36
C ASP A 295 -2.42 16.52 -15.27
N GLY A 296 -2.53 15.54 -14.38
CA GLY A 296 -3.37 15.60 -13.18
C GLY A 296 -2.98 16.74 -12.25
N ARG A 297 -1.70 16.88 -11.91
CA ARG A 297 -1.16 17.99 -11.11
C ARG A 297 -1.47 19.35 -11.75
N ASP A 298 -1.24 19.50 -13.05
CA ASP A 298 -1.54 20.71 -13.81
C ASP A 298 -3.02 21.11 -13.74
N TRP A 299 -3.91 20.11 -13.81
CA TRP A 299 -5.35 20.34 -13.67
C TRP A 299 -5.73 20.79 -12.26
N VAL A 300 -5.16 20.16 -11.24
CA VAL A 300 -5.35 20.55 -9.83
C VAL A 300 -4.85 21.98 -9.59
N SER A 301 -3.68 22.33 -10.12
CA SER A 301 -3.10 23.68 -10.03
C SER A 301 -4.02 24.74 -10.63
N LYS A 302 -4.53 24.50 -11.86
CA LYS A 302 -5.50 25.39 -12.53
C LYS A 302 -6.82 25.53 -11.76
N ALA A 303 -7.28 24.45 -11.12
CA ALA A 303 -8.49 24.51 -10.28
C ALA A 303 -8.25 25.37 -9.03
N ARG A 304 -7.07 25.28 -8.41
CA ARG A 304 -6.69 26.11 -7.25
C ARG A 304 -6.59 27.59 -7.58
N GLU A 305 -6.09 27.96 -8.76
CA GLU A 305 -6.07 29.37 -9.20
C GLU A 305 -7.47 30.01 -9.22
N PHE A 306 -8.52 29.20 -9.44
CA PHE A 306 -9.89 29.69 -9.38
C PHE A 306 -10.28 30.14 -7.97
N GLY A 307 -9.65 29.64 -6.90
CA GLY A 307 -9.73 30.17 -5.53
C GLY A 307 -11.12 30.13 -4.85
N ASP A 308 -11.16 29.76 -3.57
CA ASP A 308 -12.40 29.72 -2.77
C ASP A 308 -13.12 31.09 -2.73
N LEU A 309 -12.36 32.18 -2.73
CA LEU A 309 -12.93 33.54 -2.76
C LEU A 309 -13.67 33.85 -4.07
N THR A 310 -13.19 33.37 -5.23
CA THR A 310 -13.85 33.63 -6.51
C THR A 310 -15.13 32.81 -6.63
N THR A 311 -15.12 31.55 -6.21
CA THR A 311 -16.31 30.68 -6.24
C THR A 311 -17.37 31.22 -5.26
N MET A 312 -16.96 31.67 -4.07
CA MET A 312 -17.85 32.34 -3.12
C MET A 312 -18.43 33.64 -3.69
N LEU A 313 -17.62 34.46 -4.38
CA LEU A 313 -18.07 35.67 -5.06
C LEU A 313 -19.04 35.36 -6.22
N MET A 314 -18.87 34.27 -6.94
CA MET A 314 -19.82 33.85 -7.98
C MET A 314 -21.19 33.50 -7.36
N VAL A 315 -21.19 32.74 -6.27
CA VAL A 315 -22.43 32.33 -5.59
C VAL A 315 -23.12 33.53 -4.92
N ILE A 316 -22.40 34.30 -4.10
CA ILE A 316 -22.96 35.43 -3.35
C ILE A 316 -23.20 36.62 -4.29
N GLY A 317 -22.19 37.02 -5.06
CA GLY A 317 -22.27 38.15 -5.99
C GLY A 317 -23.28 37.91 -7.11
N GLY A 318 -23.32 36.70 -7.68
CA GLY A 318 -24.35 36.32 -8.65
C GLY A 318 -25.76 36.42 -8.06
N SER A 319 -25.96 35.92 -6.84
CA SER A 319 -27.25 36.01 -6.13
C SER A 319 -27.67 37.45 -5.85
N VAL A 320 -26.74 38.32 -5.42
CA VAL A 320 -27.00 39.75 -5.20
C VAL A 320 -27.33 40.47 -6.51
N LEU A 321 -26.59 40.20 -7.58
CA LEU A 321 -26.84 40.79 -8.90
C LEU A 321 -28.20 40.38 -9.46
N ILE A 322 -28.61 39.11 -9.29
CA ILE A 322 -29.97 38.66 -9.64
C ILE A 322 -31.01 39.47 -8.87
N GLY A 323 -30.80 39.71 -7.58
CA GLY A 323 -31.68 40.55 -6.77
C GLY A 323 -31.78 41.98 -7.32
N LEU A 324 -30.63 42.60 -7.64
CA LEU A 324 -30.54 43.96 -8.17
C LEU A 324 -31.21 44.11 -9.54
N VAL A 325 -31.14 43.11 -10.42
CA VAL A 325 -31.83 43.09 -11.72
C VAL A 325 -33.34 43.27 -11.56
N HIS A 326 -33.91 42.77 -10.46
CA HIS A 326 -35.34 42.86 -10.14
C HIS A 326 -35.72 44.04 -9.23
N PHE A 327 -34.76 44.90 -8.88
CA PHE A 327 -35.03 46.16 -8.18
C PHE A 327 -35.97 47.06 -9.04
N PRO A 328 -36.91 47.82 -8.43
CA PRO A 328 -37.19 48.00 -6.99
C PRO A 328 -38.25 47.06 -6.40
N HIS A 329 -38.59 45.93 -7.03
CA HIS A 329 -39.61 45.02 -6.48
C HIS A 329 -39.00 44.06 -5.46
N LEU A 330 -39.11 44.39 -4.16
CA LEU A 330 -38.54 43.58 -3.06
C LEU A 330 -38.96 42.10 -3.13
N SER A 331 -40.21 41.80 -3.48
CA SER A 331 -40.67 40.42 -3.62
C SER A 331 -39.91 39.68 -4.72
N SER A 332 -39.66 40.33 -5.86
CA SER A 332 -38.91 39.72 -6.96
C SER A 332 -37.41 39.67 -6.69
N MET A 333 -36.87 40.66 -5.97
CA MET A 333 -35.48 40.77 -5.52
C MET A 333 -35.08 39.64 -4.56
N LEU A 334 -36.02 39.15 -3.75
CA LEU A 334 -35.81 37.99 -2.86
C LEU A 334 -36.15 36.66 -3.55
N ARG A 335 -37.21 36.63 -4.36
CA ARG A 335 -37.72 35.40 -4.98
C ARG A 335 -36.77 34.80 -6.00
N TRP A 336 -36.19 35.59 -6.90
CA TRP A 336 -35.36 35.06 -7.98
C TRP A 336 -34.03 34.49 -7.50
N PRO A 337 -33.25 35.18 -6.63
CA PRO A 337 -32.06 34.58 -6.02
C PRO A 337 -32.43 33.36 -5.17
N GLY A 338 -33.49 33.43 -4.36
CA GLY A 338 -33.94 32.31 -3.54
C GLY A 338 -34.31 31.07 -4.36
N MET A 339 -34.98 31.25 -5.50
CA MET A 339 -35.32 30.16 -6.41
C MET A 339 -34.09 29.53 -7.05
N VAL A 340 -33.14 30.33 -7.51
CA VAL A 340 -31.86 29.83 -8.08
C VAL A 340 -31.10 29.02 -7.02
N LEU A 341 -30.92 29.56 -5.82
CA LEU A 341 -30.22 28.87 -4.73
C LEU A 341 -30.92 27.57 -4.31
N LEU A 342 -32.26 27.58 -4.26
CA LEU A 342 -33.05 26.40 -3.92
C LEU A 342 -32.89 25.30 -4.97
N PHE A 343 -33.02 25.61 -6.27
CA PHE A 343 -32.85 24.61 -7.32
C PHE A 343 -31.42 24.08 -7.42
N THR A 344 -30.42 24.95 -7.29
CA THR A 344 -29.01 24.54 -7.22
C THR A 344 -28.77 23.63 -6.01
N GLY A 345 -29.26 24.01 -4.83
CA GLY A 345 -29.11 23.20 -3.61
C GLY A 345 -29.81 21.85 -3.70
N VAL A 346 -31.04 21.79 -4.25
CA VAL A 346 -31.77 20.53 -4.48
C VAL A 346 -31.03 19.64 -5.47
N PHE A 347 -30.57 20.19 -6.59
CA PHE A 347 -29.84 19.42 -7.59
C PHE A 347 -28.60 18.77 -6.99
N PHE A 348 -27.74 19.54 -6.34
CA PHE A 348 -26.50 19.01 -5.77
C PHE A 348 -26.74 18.13 -4.54
N PHE A 349 -27.81 18.36 -3.76
CA PHE A 349 -28.19 17.46 -2.69
C PHE A 349 -28.63 16.09 -3.22
N VAL A 350 -29.45 16.06 -4.28
CA VAL A 350 -29.90 14.81 -4.91
C VAL A 350 -28.73 14.08 -5.57
N VAL A 351 -27.91 14.79 -6.35
CA VAL A 351 -26.72 14.21 -6.98
C VAL A 351 -25.74 13.69 -5.93
N GLY A 352 -25.49 14.46 -4.87
CA GLY A 352 -24.65 14.04 -3.75
C GLY A 352 -25.19 12.79 -3.05
N LYS A 353 -26.51 12.70 -2.83
CA LYS A 353 -27.13 11.50 -2.25
C LYS A 353 -27.07 10.27 -3.16
N ILE A 354 -27.22 10.47 -4.46
CA ILE A 354 -27.04 9.39 -5.45
C ILE A 354 -25.59 8.93 -5.44
N ALA A 355 -24.63 9.86 -5.44
CA ALA A 355 -23.21 9.54 -5.38
C ALA A 355 -22.83 8.77 -4.11
N GLU A 356 -23.27 9.23 -2.93
CA GLU A 356 -23.07 8.53 -1.64
C GLU A 356 -23.62 7.09 -1.68
N SER A 357 -24.71 6.82 -2.41
CA SER A 357 -25.31 5.48 -2.47
C SER A 357 -24.76 4.58 -3.59
N GLU A 358 -24.41 5.15 -4.74
CA GLU A 358 -24.13 4.36 -5.95
C GLU A 358 -22.62 4.23 -6.24
N VAL A 359 -21.79 5.16 -5.75
CA VAL A 359 -20.33 5.09 -5.96
C VAL A 359 -19.70 3.84 -5.33
N PRO A 360 -20.02 3.45 -4.07
CA PRO A 360 -19.47 2.23 -3.48
C PRO A 360 -19.84 0.98 -4.28
N ASP A 361 -21.13 0.82 -4.61
CA ASP A 361 -21.63 -0.33 -5.40
C ASP A 361 -20.96 -0.42 -6.79
N ARG A 362 -20.77 0.73 -7.45
CA ARG A 362 -20.10 0.79 -8.75
C ARG A 362 -18.63 0.44 -8.65
N LEU A 363 -17.92 0.95 -7.65
CA LEU A 363 -16.51 0.62 -7.42
C LEU A 363 -16.33 -0.87 -7.18
N THR A 364 -17.14 -1.49 -6.31
CA THR A 364 -17.12 -2.94 -6.10
C THR A 364 -17.32 -3.70 -7.41
N SER A 365 -18.31 -3.31 -8.23
CA SER A 365 -18.55 -4.00 -9.52
C SER A 365 -17.40 -3.86 -10.52
N VAL A 366 -16.71 -2.71 -10.53
CA VAL A 366 -15.56 -2.46 -11.40
C VAL A 366 -14.35 -3.26 -10.92
N ILE A 367 -14.15 -3.37 -9.60
CA ILE A 367 -13.08 -4.19 -9.02
C ILE A 367 -13.32 -5.65 -9.36
N GLU A 368 -14.53 -6.19 -9.16
CA GLU A 368 -14.86 -7.58 -9.49
C GLU A 368 -14.63 -7.87 -10.99
N THR A 369 -15.10 -6.96 -11.87
CA THR A 369 -14.93 -7.14 -13.31
C THR A 369 -13.48 -6.95 -13.77
N GLY A 370 -12.71 -6.09 -13.10
CA GLY A 370 -11.31 -5.81 -13.38
C GLY A 370 -10.38 -6.92 -12.87
N ALA A 371 -10.67 -7.48 -11.71
CA ALA A 371 -9.98 -8.65 -11.15
C ALA A 371 -10.04 -9.85 -12.11
N ASP A 372 -11.21 -10.07 -12.72
CA ASP A 372 -11.40 -11.12 -13.73
C ASP A 372 -10.58 -10.90 -15.02
N GLN A 373 -10.10 -9.67 -15.28
CA GLN A 373 -9.36 -9.29 -16.49
C GLN A 373 -7.85 -9.14 -16.23
N ALA A 374 -7.45 -8.74 -15.02
CA ALA A 374 -6.06 -8.56 -14.63
C ALA A 374 -5.43 -9.93 -14.30
N THR A 375 -4.91 -10.62 -15.31
CA THR A 375 -4.36 -11.98 -15.14
C THR A 375 -3.04 -12.05 -14.35
N ASN A 376 -2.42 -10.90 -14.03
CA ASN A 376 -1.06 -10.84 -13.48
C ASN A 376 -0.97 -10.20 -12.08
N VAL A 377 -2.11 -9.82 -11.46
CA VAL A 377 -2.12 -9.23 -10.12
C VAL A 377 -2.63 -10.27 -9.12
N PRO A 378 -1.89 -10.55 -8.03
CA PRO A 378 -2.32 -11.51 -7.03
C PRO A 378 -3.69 -11.18 -6.44
N PRO A 379 -4.56 -12.20 -6.17
CA PRO A 379 -5.87 -11.98 -5.60
C PRO A 379 -5.85 -11.19 -4.28
N ALA A 380 -4.94 -11.51 -3.35
CA ALA A 380 -4.87 -10.79 -2.08
C ALA A 380 -4.53 -9.30 -2.25
N VAL A 381 -3.73 -8.93 -3.25
CA VAL A 381 -3.44 -7.52 -3.58
C VAL A 381 -4.67 -6.83 -4.13
N THR A 382 -5.43 -7.53 -4.98
CA THR A 382 -6.65 -7.02 -5.59
C THR A 382 -7.75 -6.80 -4.56
N ASP A 383 -7.92 -7.73 -3.62
CA ASP A 383 -8.91 -7.62 -2.53
C ASP A 383 -8.57 -6.45 -1.60
N LEU A 384 -7.32 -6.35 -1.14
CA LEU A 384 -6.88 -5.25 -0.28
C LEU A 384 -7.00 -3.89 -0.99
N GLY A 385 -6.53 -3.80 -2.24
CA GLY A 385 -6.63 -2.59 -3.05
C GLY A 385 -8.08 -2.20 -3.31
N GLY A 386 -8.95 -3.19 -3.53
CA GLY A 386 -10.38 -3.02 -3.72
C GLY A 386 -11.07 -2.42 -2.50
N ASP A 387 -10.80 -2.96 -1.31
CA ASP A 387 -11.36 -2.45 -0.06
C ASP A 387 -10.90 -1.00 0.23
N ILE A 388 -9.62 -0.71 -0.02
CA ILE A 388 -9.08 0.65 0.09
C ILE A 388 -9.79 1.58 -0.91
N LEU A 389 -9.99 1.16 -2.16
CA LEU A 389 -10.63 1.97 -3.19
C LEU A 389 -12.11 2.24 -2.89
N VAL A 390 -12.84 1.23 -2.40
CA VAL A 390 -14.24 1.39 -1.95
C VAL A 390 -14.32 2.34 -0.76
N SER A 391 -13.43 2.18 0.23
CA SER A 391 -13.36 3.08 1.39
C SER A 391 -13.04 4.51 0.97
N PHE A 392 -12.05 4.69 0.10
CA PHE A 392 -11.70 5.97 -0.49
C PHE A 392 -12.89 6.61 -1.19
N GLY A 393 -13.57 5.89 -2.08
CA GLY A 393 -14.73 6.40 -2.81
C GLY A 393 -15.86 6.83 -1.88
N THR A 394 -16.14 6.03 -0.85
CA THR A 394 -17.13 6.35 0.19
C THR A 394 -16.76 7.67 0.90
N GLN A 395 -15.54 7.75 1.42
CA GLN A 395 -15.08 8.93 2.14
C GLN A 395 -14.93 10.17 1.24
N MET A 396 -14.65 9.99 -0.06
CA MET A 396 -14.58 11.07 -1.04
C MET A 396 -15.96 11.68 -1.31
N THR A 397 -17.01 10.85 -1.35
CA THR A 397 -18.40 11.32 -1.53
C THR A 397 -19.00 11.94 -0.27
N ASP A 398 -18.48 11.61 0.91
CA ASP A 398 -18.88 12.23 2.17
C ASP A 398 -18.55 13.73 2.14
N GLY A 399 -19.55 14.59 2.41
CA GLY A 399 -19.37 16.05 2.51
C GLY A 399 -20.06 16.87 1.41
N PHE A 400 -20.58 16.24 0.35
CA PHE A 400 -21.40 16.93 -0.65
C PHE A 400 -22.73 17.46 -0.12
N THR A 401 -23.36 16.68 0.75
CA THR A 401 -24.73 16.91 1.20
C THR A 401 -24.84 18.09 2.16
N GLY A 402 -23.82 18.37 2.97
CA GLY A 402 -23.82 19.47 3.96
C GLY A 402 -23.90 20.88 3.36
N PRO A 403 -22.97 21.29 2.48
CA PRO A 403 -23.03 22.58 1.80
C PRO A 403 -24.27 22.72 0.90
N SER A 404 -24.68 21.63 0.24
CA SER A 404 -25.89 21.60 -0.60
C SER A 404 -27.16 21.84 0.21
N LEU A 405 -27.26 21.22 1.40
CA LEU A 405 -28.35 21.45 2.34
C LEU A 405 -28.36 22.90 2.86
N SER A 406 -27.19 23.46 3.14
CA SER A 406 -27.06 24.85 3.58
C SER A 406 -27.56 25.83 2.51
N LEU A 407 -27.19 25.58 1.24
CA LEU A 407 -27.66 26.37 0.09
C LEU A 407 -29.18 26.25 -0.10
N LEU A 408 -29.73 25.04 0.07
CA LEU A 408 -31.16 24.75 0.01
C LEU A 408 -31.92 25.53 1.10
N ILE A 409 -31.45 25.49 2.35
CA ILE A 409 -32.05 26.21 3.48
C ILE A 409 -32.02 27.71 3.21
N LEU A 410 -30.90 28.26 2.77
CA LEU A 410 -30.76 29.68 2.43
C LEU A 410 -31.74 30.10 1.31
N GLY A 411 -31.82 29.29 0.25
CA GLY A 411 -32.75 29.50 -0.87
C GLY A 411 -34.21 29.45 -0.42
N ALA A 412 -34.57 28.50 0.43
CA ALA A 412 -35.92 28.37 1.00
C ALA A 412 -36.29 29.57 1.90
N ILE A 413 -35.35 30.06 2.72
CA ILE A 413 -35.55 31.25 3.55
C ILE A 413 -35.79 32.49 2.68
N LEU A 414 -34.96 32.72 1.66
CA LEU A 414 -35.09 33.86 0.74
C LEU A 414 -36.40 33.79 -0.07
N PHE A 415 -36.71 32.62 -0.62
CA PHE A 415 -37.94 32.40 -1.36
C PHE A 415 -39.17 32.56 -0.48
N GLY A 416 -39.18 31.99 0.73
CA GLY A 416 -40.27 32.13 1.69
C GLY A 416 -40.48 33.57 2.14
N SER A 417 -39.39 34.27 2.48
CA SER A 417 -39.41 35.68 2.87
C SER A 417 -39.98 36.59 1.79
N SER A 418 -39.86 36.21 0.50
CA SER A 418 -40.41 36.97 -0.63
C SER A 418 -41.94 37.16 -0.57
N PHE A 419 -42.67 36.28 0.14
CA PHE A 419 -44.12 36.37 0.30
C PHE A 419 -44.56 37.27 1.47
N PHE A 420 -43.65 37.54 2.42
CA PHE A 420 -43.91 38.31 3.64
C PHE A 420 -43.37 39.74 3.58
N VAL A 421 -43.09 40.27 2.39
CA VAL A 421 -42.55 41.63 2.15
C VAL A 421 -43.58 42.75 2.38
N TRP A 422 -44.87 42.40 2.40
CA TRP A 422 -45.99 43.35 2.54
C TRP A 422 -45.93 44.30 3.76
N PRO A 423 -45.45 43.91 4.96
CA PRO A 423 -45.32 44.82 6.11
C PRO A 423 -44.24 45.89 5.91
N ILE A 424 -43.15 45.57 5.19
CA ILE A 424 -41.95 46.41 5.02
C ILE A 424 -42.20 47.51 3.96
N LYS A 425 -43.06 47.25 2.97
CA LYS A 425 -43.49 48.25 1.98
C LYS A 425 -44.07 49.53 2.60
N ARG A 426 -44.56 49.46 3.84
CA ARG A 426 -45.14 50.61 4.55
C ARG A 426 -44.10 51.58 5.12
N PHE A 427 -42.82 51.17 5.22
CA PHE A 427 -41.76 51.93 5.90
C PHE A 427 -40.64 52.43 4.96
N ILE A 428 -40.56 51.98 3.70
CA ILE A 428 -39.50 52.38 2.75
C ILE A 428 -40.13 52.99 1.47
N PRO A 429 -40.11 54.33 1.29
CA PRO A 429 -40.89 55.01 0.24
C PRO A 429 -40.37 54.81 -1.20
N PHE A 430 -39.17 54.28 -1.41
CA PHE A 430 -38.56 54.07 -2.73
C PHE A 430 -38.80 52.68 -3.33
N VAL A 431 -39.57 51.82 -2.65
CA VAL A 431 -39.63 50.39 -2.93
C VAL A 431 -41.07 49.95 -3.22
N LYS A 432 -41.29 49.24 -4.33
CA LYS A 432 -42.64 48.94 -4.87
C LYS A 432 -43.16 47.54 -4.63
#